data_AF-A0A5S5DR77-F1
#
_entry.id   AF-A0A5S5DR77-F1
#
_cell.length_a   1.000
_cell.length_b   1.000
_cell.length_c   1.000
_cell.angle_alpha   90.00
_cell.angle_beta   90.00
_cell.angle_gamma   90.00
#
_symmetry.space_group_name_H-M   'P 1'
#
loop_
_entity.id
_entity.type
_entity.pdbx_description
1 polymer ?
#
loop_
_entity_poly.entity_id
_entity_poly.type
_entity_poly.pdbx_seq_one_letter_code
_entity_poly.pdbx_strand_id
1 'polypeptide(L)'
;MYQHNFYIFTGGPGAGKTTVLNELAGRGYCRVEEDARRIIQEQLDKDGTALPWKDKAQYTQLMLTAAVASYRAAGSFLDSPVFFDRSLVDSYAYATLEDIRLSDADLMIADQIRYNSKVFFFPPWPEIYQNDAARKQTFDEAVLTSKILRTVYEDHGYDLVDVPKADVVQRADFILQHI
;
A
#
# COMPACT_ATOMS: atom_id res chain seq x y z
N MET A 1 -0.07 -14.33 -12.54
CA MET A 1 -0.93 -13.39 -13.27
C MET A 1 -0.31 -12.01 -13.10
N TYR A 2 0.21 -11.44 -14.18
CA TYR A 2 0.84 -10.12 -14.21
C TYR A 2 -0.16 -9.11 -14.74
N GLN A 3 -0.35 -7.98 -14.04
CA GLN A 3 -1.23 -6.90 -14.48
C GLN A 3 -0.41 -5.64 -14.75
N HIS A 4 -0.24 -5.33 -16.03
CA HIS A 4 0.56 -4.19 -16.50
C HIS A 4 -0.12 -2.83 -16.25
N ASN A 5 -1.41 -2.79 -15.92
CA ASN A 5 -2.15 -1.56 -15.67
C ASN A 5 -2.41 -1.31 -14.17
N PHE A 6 -1.92 -2.18 -13.29
CA PHE A 6 -2.10 -2.02 -11.84
C PHE A 6 -0.89 -1.34 -11.22
N TYR A 7 -1.06 -0.08 -10.85
CA TYR A 7 -0.02 0.77 -10.30
C TYR A 7 -0.16 0.87 -8.78
N ILE A 8 0.95 0.68 -8.08
CA ILE A 8 0.96 0.72 -6.62
C ILE A 8 1.42 2.07 -6.11
N PHE A 9 0.70 2.61 -5.13
CA PHE A 9 1.16 3.72 -4.31
C PHE A 9 1.62 3.16 -2.96
N THR A 10 2.91 3.28 -2.66
CA THR A 10 3.48 2.83 -1.39
C THR A 10 4.29 3.95 -0.72
N GLY A 11 4.65 3.74 0.54
CA GLY A 11 5.37 4.69 1.38
C GLY A 11 4.84 4.73 2.81
N GLY A 12 5.57 5.42 3.69
CA GLY A 12 5.21 5.59 5.09
C GLY A 12 3.82 6.24 5.29
N PRO A 13 3.23 6.14 6.50
CA PRO A 13 2.03 6.91 6.83
C PRO A 13 2.28 8.41 6.65
N GLY A 14 1.22 9.19 6.43
CA GLY A 14 1.31 10.65 6.30
C GLY A 14 1.99 11.18 5.02
N ALA A 15 2.43 10.33 4.09
CA ALA A 15 3.11 10.78 2.86
C ALA A 15 2.19 11.37 1.78
N GLY A 16 0.87 11.52 2.05
CA GLY A 16 -0.08 12.15 1.14
C GLY A 16 -0.59 11.27 -0.02
N LYS A 17 -0.43 9.94 0.06
CA LYS A 17 -0.91 8.96 -0.94
C LYS A 17 -2.40 9.11 -1.24
N THR A 18 -3.23 9.01 -0.19
CA THR A 18 -4.69 9.05 -0.31
C THR A 18 -5.18 10.36 -0.95
N THR A 19 -4.51 11.48 -0.69
CA THR A 19 -4.85 12.77 -1.31
C THR A 19 -4.62 12.75 -2.83
N VAL A 20 -3.50 12.16 -3.29
CA VAL A 20 -3.22 12.04 -4.73
C VAL A 20 -4.13 10.99 -5.39
N LEU A 21 -4.46 9.91 -4.69
CA LEU A 21 -5.45 8.94 -5.19
C LEU A 21 -6.83 9.54 -5.38
N ASN A 22 -7.27 10.42 -4.46
CA ASN A 22 -8.54 11.13 -4.58
C ASN A 22 -8.54 12.10 -5.77
N GLU A 23 -7.43 12.80 -6.00
CA GLU A 23 -7.25 13.64 -7.20
C GLU A 23 -7.34 12.81 -8.49
N LEU A 24 -6.65 11.67 -8.56
CA LEU A 24 -6.72 10.77 -9.72
C LEU A 24 -8.13 10.21 -9.94
N ALA A 25 -8.84 9.85 -8.86
CA ALA A 25 -10.24 9.44 -8.95
C ALA A 25 -11.14 10.58 -9.46
N GLY A 26 -10.91 11.82 -9.03
CA GLY A 26 -11.60 13.00 -9.56
C GLY A 26 -11.37 13.23 -11.06
N ARG A 27 -10.25 12.73 -11.59
CA ARG A 27 -9.91 12.74 -13.03
C ARG A 27 -10.42 11.52 -13.79
N GLY A 28 -11.15 10.62 -13.14
CA GLY A 28 -11.79 9.46 -13.77
C GLY A 28 -10.97 8.16 -13.70
N TYR A 29 -9.87 8.11 -12.96
CA TYR A 29 -9.09 6.88 -12.79
C TYR A 29 -9.63 5.99 -11.68
N CYS A 30 -9.50 4.68 -11.85
CA CYS A 30 -9.90 3.71 -10.84
C CYS A 30 -8.90 3.67 -9.68
N ARG A 31 -9.40 3.52 -8.46
CA ARG A 31 -8.57 3.31 -7.27
C ARG A 31 -9.07 2.16 -6.40
N VAL A 32 -8.14 1.53 -5.71
CA VAL A 32 -8.38 0.51 -4.69
C VAL A 32 -7.88 1.07 -3.36
N GLU A 33 -8.72 1.08 -2.34
CA GLU A 33 -8.40 1.65 -1.02
C GLU A 33 -7.55 0.72 -0.15
N GLU A 34 -6.89 1.28 0.87
CA GLU A 34 -6.07 0.53 1.83
C GLU A 34 -6.92 -0.43 2.67
N ASP A 35 -6.77 -1.73 2.44
CA ASP A 35 -7.44 -2.80 3.19
C ASP A 35 -7.16 -2.73 4.69
N ALA A 36 -5.97 -2.29 5.07
CA ALA A 36 -5.50 -2.30 6.45
C ALA A 36 -6.36 -1.45 7.40
N ARG A 37 -6.88 -0.29 6.92
CA ARG A 37 -7.79 0.58 7.68
C ARG A 37 -9.18 -0.03 7.80
N ARG A 38 -9.70 -0.56 6.69
CA ARG A 38 -11.00 -1.25 6.65
C ARG A 38 -11.03 -2.43 7.63
N ILE A 39 -9.97 -3.25 7.63
CA ILE A 39 -9.83 -4.38 8.56
C ILE A 39 -9.84 -3.92 10.02
N ILE A 40 -9.13 -2.84 10.36
CA ILE A 40 -9.14 -2.30 11.73
C ILE A 40 -10.57 -1.95 12.16
N GLN A 41 -11.31 -1.22 11.31
CA GLN A 41 -12.69 -0.82 11.60
C GLN A 41 -13.60 -2.06 11.78
N GLU A 42 -13.55 -3.01 10.84
CA GLU A 42 -14.33 -4.24 10.91
C GLU A 42 -14.04 -5.08 12.15
N GLN A 43 -12.78 -5.07 12.63
CA GLN A 43 -12.38 -5.79 13.84
C GLN A 43 -12.83 -5.05 15.10
N LEU A 44 -12.79 -3.73 15.12
CA LEU A 44 -13.35 -2.94 16.23
C LEU A 44 -14.87 -3.13 16.34
N ASP A 45 -15.58 -3.10 15.21
CA ASP A 45 -17.05 -3.19 15.19
C ASP A 45 -17.58 -4.56 15.68
N LYS A 46 -16.76 -5.61 15.62
CA LYS A 46 -17.12 -6.98 16.06
C LYS A 46 -16.37 -7.46 17.30
N ASP A 47 -15.71 -6.55 18.04
CA ASP A 47 -14.87 -6.87 19.20
C ASP A 47 -13.78 -7.92 18.91
N GLY A 48 -13.27 -7.92 17.68
CA GLY A 48 -12.24 -8.83 17.20
C GLY A 48 -10.87 -8.62 17.85
N THR A 49 -9.95 -9.54 17.54
CA THR A 49 -8.58 -9.52 18.08
C THR A 49 -7.53 -9.17 17.04
N ALA A 50 -7.83 -9.32 15.75
CA ALA A 50 -6.89 -9.14 14.65
C ALA A 50 -6.63 -7.65 14.36
N LEU A 51 -5.98 -6.99 15.31
CA LEU A 51 -5.63 -5.57 15.30
C LEU A 51 -4.11 -5.43 15.45
N PRO A 52 -3.50 -4.38 14.90
CA PRO A 52 -2.04 -4.20 14.94
C PRO A 52 -1.47 -3.99 16.35
N TRP A 53 -2.32 -3.72 17.35
CA TRP A 53 -1.92 -3.60 18.76
C TRP A 53 -2.37 -4.78 19.65
N LYS A 54 -3.08 -5.78 19.09
CA LYS A 54 -3.67 -6.88 19.87
C LYS A 54 -3.23 -8.25 19.37
N ASP A 55 -3.37 -8.51 18.07
CA ASP A 55 -2.91 -9.74 17.44
C ASP A 55 -2.36 -9.42 16.05
N LYS A 56 -1.05 -9.16 16.00
CA LYS A 56 -0.35 -8.73 14.78
C LYS A 56 -0.28 -9.85 13.75
N ALA A 57 -0.19 -11.11 14.17
CA ALA A 57 -0.12 -12.26 13.27
C ALA A 57 -1.45 -12.46 12.55
N GLN A 58 -2.57 -12.47 13.28
CA GLN A 58 -3.89 -12.54 12.65
C GLN A 58 -4.18 -11.30 11.79
N TYR A 59 -3.79 -10.11 12.24
CA TYR A 59 -3.94 -8.89 11.44
C TYR A 59 -3.18 -8.98 10.12
N THR A 60 -1.94 -9.47 10.14
CA THR A 60 -1.13 -9.71 8.93
C THR A 60 -1.83 -10.68 7.98
N GLN A 61 -2.38 -11.79 8.49
CA GLN A 61 -3.09 -12.76 7.64
C GLN A 61 -4.33 -12.15 6.98
N LEU A 62 -5.07 -11.31 7.70
CA LEU A 62 -6.21 -10.60 7.14
C LEU A 62 -5.78 -9.61 6.06
N MET A 63 -4.69 -8.88 6.26
CA MET A 63 -4.15 -7.97 5.24
C MET A 63 -3.71 -8.71 3.98
N LEU A 64 -3.02 -9.85 4.12
CA LEU A 64 -2.64 -10.70 2.98
C LEU A 64 -3.87 -11.19 2.22
N THR A 65 -4.85 -11.74 2.93
CA THR A 65 -6.09 -12.26 2.34
C THR A 65 -6.87 -11.16 1.61
N ALA A 66 -6.98 -9.99 2.23
CA ALA A 66 -7.68 -8.84 1.66
C ALA A 66 -6.96 -8.31 0.42
N ALA A 67 -5.63 -8.16 0.45
CA ALA A 67 -4.86 -7.69 -0.69
C ALA A 67 -5.01 -8.61 -1.91
N VAL A 68 -5.04 -9.93 -1.70
CA VAL A 68 -5.32 -10.92 -2.77
C VAL A 68 -6.72 -10.76 -3.34
N ALA A 69 -7.72 -10.56 -2.48
CA ALA A 69 -9.10 -10.35 -2.91
C ALA A 69 -9.24 -9.04 -3.71
N SER A 70 -8.67 -7.94 -3.21
CA SER A 70 -8.64 -6.63 -3.87
C SER A 70 -7.97 -6.69 -5.23
N TYR A 71 -6.84 -7.39 -5.34
CA TYR A 71 -6.17 -7.64 -6.63
C TYR A 71 -7.07 -8.36 -7.63
N ARG A 72 -7.72 -9.45 -7.21
CA ARG A 72 -8.60 -10.24 -8.08
C ARG A 72 -9.85 -9.47 -8.49
N ALA A 73 -10.44 -8.71 -7.57
CA ALA A 73 -11.63 -7.89 -7.83
C ALA A 73 -11.35 -6.77 -8.83
N ALA A 74 -10.16 -6.18 -8.78
CA ALA A 74 -9.72 -5.16 -9.74
C ALA A 74 -9.52 -5.73 -11.17
N GLY A 75 -9.43 -7.06 -11.33
CA GLY A 75 -9.26 -7.72 -12.63
C GLY A 75 -10.39 -7.47 -13.63
N SER A 76 -11.51 -6.88 -13.21
CA SER A 76 -12.58 -6.43 -14.11
C SER A 76 -12.24 -5.16 -14.90
N PHE A 77 -11.21 -4.41 -14.49
CA PHE A 77 -10.79 -3.14 -15.12
C PHE A 77 -9.64 -3.34 -16.12
N LEU A 78 -9.83 -4.22 -17.12
CA LEU A 78 -8.74 -4.76 -17.94
C LEU A 78 -7.96 -3.71 -18.76
N ASP A 79 -8.57 -2.58 -19.13
CA ASP A 79 -8.00 -1.64 -20.12
C ASP A 79 -7.68 -0.24 -19.58
N SER A 80 -7.80 0.00 -18.27
CA SER A 80 -7.54 1.32 -17.67
C SER A 80 -6.58 1.24 -16.50
N PRO A 81 -5.75 2.28 -16.25
CA PRO A 81 -4.90 2.32 -15.07
C PRO A 81 -5.72 2.21 -13.78
N VAL A 82 -5.30 1.30 -12.90
CA VAL A 82 -5.87 1.13 -11.57
C VAL A 82 -4.80 1.43 -10.53
N PHE A 83 -5.09 2.38 -9.64
CA PHE A 83 -4.16 2.80 -8.59
C PHE A 83 -4.51 2.18 -7.24
N PHE A 84 -3.59 1.46 -6.63
CA PHE A 84 -3.79 0.80 -5.35
C PHE A 84 -3.14 1.59 -4.21
N ASP A 85 -3.92 1.93 -3.18
CA ASP A 85 -3.39 2.41 -1.90
C ASP A 85 -2.83 1.21 -1.13
N ARG A 86 -1.54 0.93 -1.33
CA ARG A 86 -0.81 -0.27 -0.88
C ARG A 86 -1.11 -1.54 -1.66
N SER A 87 -0.19 -2.50 -1.56
CA SER A 87 -0.28 -3.79 -2.24
C SER A 87 -0.09 -4.97 -1.30
N LEU A 88 -0.16 -6.19 -1.84
CA LEU A 88 0.27 -7.40 -1.14
C LEU A 88 1.71 -7.29 -0.62
N VAL A 89 2.59 -6.57 -1.34
CA VAL A 89 3.99 -6.36 -0.94
C VAL A 89 4.09 -5.46 0.29
N ASP A 90 3.18 -4.49 0.48
CA ASP A 90 3.11 -3.73 1.74
C ASP A 90 2.79 -4.65 2.93
N SER A 91 1.95 -5.67 2.74
CA SER A 91 1.65 -6.65 3.79
C SER A 91 2.86 -7.52 4.14
N TYR A 92 3.69 -7.87 3.16
CA TYR A 92 4.97 -8.55 3.41
C TYR A 92 5.97 -7.66 4.15
N ALA A 93 6.04 -6.38 3.78
CA ALA A 93 6.85 -5.41 4.49
C ALA A 93 6.40 -5.23 5.95
N TYR A 94 5.08 -5.22 6.20
CA TYR A 94 4.54 -5.21 7.56
C TYR A 94 4.91 -6.46 8.35
N ALA A 95 4.78 -7.64 7.76
CA ALA A 95 5.20 -8.89 8.41
C ALA A 95 6.69 -8.85 8.80
N THR A 96 7.53 -8.32 7.91
CA THR A 96 8.97 -8.14 8.15
C THR A 96 9.24 -7.15 9.29
N LEU A 97 8.53 -6.01 9.31
CA LEU A 97 8.62 -4.98 10.36
C LEU A 97 8.29 -5.53 11.75
N GLU A 98 7.30 -6.42 11.82
CA GLU A 98 6.77 -6.95 13.07
C GLU A 98 7.39 -8.30 13.47
N ASP A 99 8.43 -8.74 12.76
CA ASP A 99 9.10 -10.04 12.95
C ASP A 99 8.12 -11.24 12.90
N ILE A 100 7.14 -11.15 11.99
CA ILE A 100 6.10 -12.16 11.79
C ILE A 100 6.54 -13.10 10.67
N ARG A 101 6.72 -14.38 11.03
CA ARG A 101 7.02 -15.43 10.07
C ARG A 101 5.79 -15.76 9.22
N LEU A 102 5.90 -15.52 7.91
CA LEU A 102 4.90 -15.93 6.92
C LEU A 102 5.04 -17.42 6.58
N SER A 103 3.93 -18.05 6.18
CA SER A 103 3.97 -19.43 5.70
C SER A 103 4.52 -19.50 4.27
N ASP A 104 5.02 -20.67 3.86
CA ASP A 104 5.47 -20.89 2.48
C ASP A 104 4.33 -20.61 1.48
N ALA A 105 3.09 -20.93 1.84
CA ALA A 105 1.91 -20.62 1.03
C ALA A 105 1.72 -19.11 0.85
N ASP A 106 1.88 -18.30 1.90
CA ASP A 106 1.77 -16.84 1.81
C ASP A 106 2.85 -16.24 0.90
N LEU A 107 4.07 -16.78 0.96
CA LEU A 107 5.19 -16.36 0.12
C LEU A 107 4.97 -16.76 -1.35
N MET A 108 4.45 -17.96 -1.61
CA MET A 108 4.14 -18.42 -2.97
C MET A 108 3.09 -17.55 -3.68
N ILE A 109 2.17 -16.92 -2.94
CA ILE A 109 1.18 -16.00 -3.52
C ILE A 109 1.88 -14.79 -4.16
N ALA A 110 3.00 -14.32 -3.60
CA ALA A 110 3.78 -13.22 -4.15
C ALA A 110 4.15 -13.50 -5.61
N ASP A 111 4.61 -14.72 -5.89
CA ASP A 111 5.07 -15.11 -7.23
C ASP A 111 3.91 -15.30 -8.22
N GLN A 112 2.69 -15.50 -7.71
CA GLN A 112 1.50 -15.67 -8.54
C GLN A 112 0.80 -14.34 -8.84
N ILE A 113 0.97 -13.32 -8.01
CA ILE A 113 0.28 -12.02 -8.11
C ILE A 113 1.33 -10.93 -8.27
N ARG A 114 1.38 -10.34 -9.47
CA ARG A 114 2.33 -9.27 -9.79
C ARG A 114 1.60 -8.06 -10.37
N TYR A 115 1.84 -6.92 -9.74
CA TYR A 115 1.42 -5.60 -10.22
C TYR A 115 2.36 -5.13 -11.34
N ASN A 116 2.16 -3.91 -11.87
CA ASN A 116 3.12 -3.30 -12.78
C ASN A 116 4.50 -3.21 -12.09
N SER A 117 5.59 -3.39 -12.85
CA SER A 117 6.94 -3.30 -12.28
C SER A 117 7.25 -1.93 -11.69
N LYS A 118 6.66 -0.86 -12.26
CA LYS A 118 6.74 0.50 -11.72
C LYS A 118 5.81 0.66 -10.53
N VAL A 119 6.38 1.10 -9.41
CA VAL A 119 5.68 1.39 -8.17
C VAL A 119 5.96 2.83 -7.77
N PHE A 120 4.91 3.59 -7.50
CA PHE A 120 5.03 4.98 -7.08
C PHE A 120 5.30 5.05 -5.58
N PHE A 121 6.51 5.46 -5.24
CA PHE A 121 6.98 5.57 -3.86
C PHE A 121 6.80 6.99 -3.35
N PHE A 122 6.08 7.13 -2.23
CA PHE A 122 5.84 8.41 -1.57
C PHE A 122 6.84 8.56 -0.42
N PRO A 123 7.90 9.39 -0.57
CA PRO A 123 8.93 9.54 0.45
C PRO A 123 8.38 10.21 1.72
N PRO A 124 8.98 9.98 2.91
CA PRO A 124 8.61 10.65 4.13
C PRO A 124 8.69 12.17 3.95
N TRP A 125 7.61 12.85 4.33
CA TRP A 125 7.46 14.28 4.10
C TRP A 125 7.03 15.00 5.39
N PRO A 126 8.00 15.50 6.19
CA PRO A 126 7.71 16.12 7.49
C PRO A 126 6.68 17.25 7.41
N GLU A 127 6.75 18.07 6.37
CA GLU A 127 5.95 19.29 6.20
C GLU A 127 4.45 19.02 6.04
N ILE A 128 4.07 17.82 5.57
CA ILE A 128 2.67 17.38 5.46
C ILE A 128 2.33 16.26 6.45
N TYR A 129 3.29 15.86 7.31
CA TYR A 129 3.08 14.77 8.23
C TYR A 129 2.12 15.21 9.34
N GLN A 130 0.92 14.64 9.31
CA GLN A 130 -0.07 14.80 10.36
C GLN A 130 -0.38 13.45 10.97
N ASN A 131 -0.52 13.43 12.29
CA ASN A 131 -0.99 12.24 12.99
C ASN A 131 -2.43 11.96 12.57
N ASP A 132 -2.65 10.79 11.97
CA ASP A 132 -3.98 10.27 11.71
C ASP A 132 -4.50 9.57 12.99
N ALA A 133 -5.78 9.77 13.31
CA ALA A 133 -6.43 9.15 14.46
C ALA A 133 -6.34 7.62 14.43
N ALA A 134 -6.21 7.01 13.24
CA ALA A 134 -6.14 5.56 13.06
C ALA A 134 -4.79 4.93 13.45
N ARG A 135 -3.66 5.65 13.35
CA ARG A 135 -2.31 5.14 13.70
C ARG A 135 -1.42 6.26 14.24
N LYS A 136 -1.15 6.25 15.54
CA LYS A 136 -0.24 7.19 16.21
C LYS A 136 1.22 6.75 16.05
N GLN A 137 1.77 6.85 14.84
CA GLN A 137 3.21 6.67 14.62
C GLN A 137 3.90 8.02 14.65
N THR A 138 5.08 8.08 15.28
CA THR A 138 6.01 9.20 15.19
C THR A 138 6.55 9.33 13.76
N PHE A 139 7.06 10.51 13.41
CA PHE A 139 7.68 10.72 12.11
C PHE A 139 8.90 9.79 11.89
N ASP A 140 9.68 9.54 12.95
CA ASP A 140 10.85 8.64 12.87
C ASP A 140 10.44 7.18 12.58
N GLU A 141 9.34 6.71 13.16
CA GLU A 141 8.74 5.40 12.82
C GLU A 141 8.25 5.36 11.37
N ALA A 142 7.68 6.45 10.86
CA ALA A 142 7.29 6.55 9.45
C ALA A 142 8.50 6.50 8.51
N VAL A 143 9.63 7.12 8.88
CA VAL A 143 10.89 7.05 8.14
C VAL A 143 11.47 5.63 8.16
N LEU A 144 11.46 4.95 9.31
CA LEU A 144 11.91 3.55 9.40
C LEU A 144 11.05 2.63 8.54
N THR A 145 9.73 2.78 8.63
CA THR A 145 8.75 2.05 7.81
C THR A 145 9.02 2.27 6.32
N SER A 146 9.31 3.51 5.92
CA SER A 146 9.63 3.86 4.53
C SER A 146 10.91 3.16 4.03
N LYS A 147 11.97 3.08 4.84
CA LYS A 147 13.20 2.36 4.47
C LYS A 147 12.96 0.87 4.25
N ILE A 148 12.17 0.25 5.12
CA ILE A 148 11.86 -1.18 5.02
C ILE A 148 10.96 -1.45 3.81
N LEU A 149 9.93 -0.62 3.57
CA LEU A 149 9.12 -0.72 2.36
C LEU A 149 9.99 -0.64 1.10
N ARG A 150 10.91 0.33 1.02
CA ARG A 150 11.84 0.44 -0.11
C ARG A 150 12.60 -0.86 -0.35
N THR A 151 13.25 -1.37 0.69
CA THR A 151 14.06 -2.59 0.62
C THR A 151 13.21 -3.78 0.15
N VAL A 152 12.03 -3.97 0.72
CA VAL A 152 11.14 -5.09 0.37
C VAL A 152 10.66 -4.99 -1.08
N TYR A 153 10.29 -3.80 -1.56
CA TYR A 153 9.90 -3.65 -2.97
C TYR A 153 11.06 -3.94 -3.93
N GLU A 154 12.26 -3.45 -3.63
CA GLU A 154 13.47 -3.68 -4.41
C GLU A 154 13.86 -5.17 -4.43
N ASP A 155 13.81 -5.85 -3.28
CA ASP A 155 14.07 -7.30 -3.15
C ASP A 155 13.03 -8.16 -3.91
N HIS A 156 11.80 -7.66 -4.04
CA HIS A 156 10.74 -8.28 -4.83
C HIS A 156 10.81 -7.92 -6.33
N GLY A 157 11.82 -7.17 -6.77
CA GLY A 157 12.10 -6.85 -8.18
C GLY A 157 11.22 -5.74 -8.76
N TYR A 158 10.69 -4.84 -7.93
CA TYR A 158 9.93 -3.67 -8.39
C TYR A 158 10.83 -2.45 -8.58
N ASP A 159 10.49 -1.63 -9.58
CA ASP A 159 11.12 -0.36 -9.89
C ASP A 159 10.40 0.77 -9.14
N LEU A 160 11.03 1.32 -8.11
CA LEU A 160 10.46 2.42 -7.34
C LEU A 160 10.66 3.75 -8.06
N VAL A 161 9.55 4.44 -8.33
CA VAL A 161 9.51 5.81 -8.87
C VAL A 161 9.16 6.76 -7.72
N ASP A 162 10.13 7.55 -7.28
CA ASP A 162 9.91 8.52 -6.21
C ASP A 162 9.01 9.66 -6.69
N VAL A 163 7.84 9.77 -6.07
CA VAL A 163 6.89 10.86 -6.33
C VAL A 163 7.44 12.15 -5.72
N PRO A 164 7.54 13.24 -6.49
CA PRO A 164 8.14 14.48 -6.00
C PRO A 164 7.32 15.10 -4.87
N LYS A 165 8.01 15.79 -3.95
CA LYS A 165 7.38 16.62 -2.90
C LYS A 165 6.84 17.91 -3.52
N ALA A 166 5.67 17.81 -4.12
CA ALA A 166 4.99 18.87 -4.85
C ALA A 166 3.51 18.94 -4.46
N ASP A 167 2.76 19.89 -5.00
CA ASP A 167 1.32 19.95 -4.74
C ASP A 167 0.59 18.70 -5.29
N VAL A 168 -0.68 18.53 -4.92
CA VAL A 168 -1.45 17.33 -5.26
C VAL A 168 -1.60 17.17 -6.78
N VAL A 169 -1.86 18.27 -7.49
CA VAL A 169 -2.10 18.28 -8.95
C VAL A 169 -0.81 17.90 -9.68
N GLN A 170 0.31 18.51 -9.31
CA GLN A 170 1.63 18.23 -9.87
C GLN A 170 2.07 16.78 -9.65
N ARG A 171 1.79 16.22 -8.47
CA ARG A 171 2.07 14.80 -8.18
C ARG A 171 1.20 13.88 -9.03
N ALA A 172 -0.07 14.19 -9.21
CA ALA A 172 -0.95 13.43 -10.10
C ALA A 172 -0.47 13.50 -11.56
N ASP A 173 -0.10 14.69 -12.05
CA ASP A 173 0.45 14.87 -13.41
C ASP A 173 1.74 14.09 -13.60
N PHE A 174 2.66 14.16 -12.64
CA PHE A 174 3.89 13.38 -12.65
C PHE A 174 3.61 11.88 -12.78
N ILE A 175 2.70 11.34 -11.98
CA ILE A 175 2.33 9.92 -12.02
C ILE A 175 1.78 9.54 -13.40
N LEU A 176 0.86 10.35 -13.95
CA LEU A 176 0.27 10.09 -15.27
C LEU A 176 1.27 10.18 -16.43
N GLN A 177 2.36 10.95 -16.28
CA GLN A 177 3.44 11.00 -17.27
C GLN A 177 4.36 9.77 -17.23
N HIS A 178 4.29 8.95 -16.17
CA HIS A 178 5.16 7.80 -15.95
C HIS A 178 4.48 6.44 -16.18
N ILE A 179 3.18 6.43 -16.53
CA ILE A 179 2.38 5.22 -16.81
C ILE A 179 2.19 4.95 -18.30
#